data_AF-A0A1X1N0S6-F1
#
_entry.id   AF-A0A1X1N0S6-F1
#
_cell.length_a   1.000
_cell.length_b   1.000
_cell.length_c   1.000
_cell.angle_alpha   90.00
_cell.angle_beta   90.00
_cell.angle_gamma   90.00
#
_symmetry.space_group_name_H-M   'P 1'
#
loop_
_entity.id
_entity.type
_entity.pdbx_description
1 polymer ?
#
loop_
_entity_poly.entity_id
_entity_poly.type
_entity_poly.pdbx_seq_one_letter_code
_entity_poly.pdbx_strand_id
1 'polypeptide(L)'
;MTVVLAAGCSDNASPRPLTTTTPSASPSPSPTADAAKEVRAATAAYEQAYLAAVADPKNSVKSQTLLAMYTDDSPERAGMAHFLQAFTANGWAGRPGPRSHQDIEQIRLVAPAAHGKAETTTCTYDDGTVVDAVNRAPDGSQIIVNDDKQSARTRWTWVSISGTWKIQDATTITTWHGEDRCAPR
;
A
#
# COMPACT_ATOMS: atom_id res chain seq x y z
N MET A 1 12.44 -55.44 -65.21
CA MET A 1 11.69 -56.04 -64.09
C MET A 1 12.26 -55.51 -62.77
N THR A 2 11.50 -54.63 -62.12
CA THR A 2 11.13 -54.63 -60.68
C THR A 2 12.14 -55.13 -59.62
N VAL A 3 12.54 -54.21 -58.69
CA VAL A 3 12.54 -54.33 -57.18
C VAL A 3 13.63 -55.24 -56.53
N VAL A 4 14.35 -54.97 -55.42
CA VAL A 4 14.35 -53.94 -54.34
C VAL A 4 15.56 -54.08 -53.37
N LEU A 5 15.95 -52.94 -52.76
CA LEU A 5 16.55 -52.57 -51.45
C LEU A 5 17.73 -53.30 -50.72
N ALA A 6 18.71 -52.44 -50.40
CA ALA A 6 19.32 -52.09 -49.09
C ALA A 6 20.38 -52.99 -48.41
N ALA A 7 21.59 -52.43 -48.24
CA ALA A 7 22.14 -51.97 -46.94
C ALA A 7 23.61 -51.50 -47.09
N GLY A 8 24.01 -50.44 -46.37
CA GLY A 8 25.40 -50.31 -45.90
C GLY A 8 26.11 -48.98 -46.14
N CYS A 9 26.02 -48.09 -45.14
CA CYS A 9 27.02 -47.12 -44.67
C CYS A 9 27.52 -46.03 -45.65
N SER A 10 26.98 -44.82 -45.48
CA SER A 10 27.65 -43.59 -45.90
C SER A 10 28.02 -42.78 -44.65
N ASP A 11 29.32 -42.70 -44.39
CA ASP A 11 29.93 -41.75 -43.46
C ASP A 11 29.60 -40.33 -43.89
N ASN A 12 28.81 -39.64 -43.09
CA ASN A 12 28.46 -38.24 -43.30
C ASN A 12 28.76 -37.46 -42.01
N ALA A 13 30.04 -37.22 -41.74
CA ALA A 13 30.48 -36.38 -40.63
C ALA A 13 30.60 -34.92 -41.08
N SER A 14 29.46 -34.24 -41.23
CA SER A 14 29.43 -32.77 -41.25
C SER A 14 29.54 -32.25 -39.81
N PRO A 15 30.42 -31.26 -39.51
CA PRO A 15 30.48 -30.69 -38.17
C PRO A 15 29.20 -29.92 -37.88
N ARG A 16 28.49 -30.33 -36.82
CA ARG A 16 27.34 -29.61 -36.27
C ARG A 16 27.80 -28.24 -35.75
N PRO A 17 27.14 -27.12 -36.09
CA PRO A 17 27.42 -25.87 -35.42
C PRO A 17 27.04 -26.02 -33.94
N LEU A 18 27.99 -25.74 -33.04
CA LEU A 18 27.67 -25.52 -31.63
C LEU A 18 26.81 -24.25 -31.56
N THR A 19 25.50 -24.43 -31.36
CA THR A 19 24.62 -23.37 -30.89
C THR A 19 25.01 -23.04 -29.45
N THR A 20 25.93 -22.08 -29.29
CA THR A 20 26.20 -21.41 -28.02
C THR A 20 24.90 -20.76 -27.55
N THR A 21 24.21 -21.41 -26.62
CA THR A 21 23.03 -20.83 -25.98
C THR A 21 23.56 -19.78 -25.01
N THR A 22 23.52 -18.52 -25.42
CA THR A 22 23.81 -17.40 -24.51
C THR A 22 22.83 -17.52 -23.33
N PRO A 23 23.31 -17.54 -22.07
CA PRO A 23 22.42 -17.47 -20.93
C PRO A 23 21.59 -16.19 -21.08
N SER A 24 20.26 -16.35 -21.18
CA SER A 24 19.35 -15.22 -21.16
C SER A 24 19.49 -14.57 -19.79
N ALA A 25 20.25 -13.47 -19.73
CA ALA A 25 20.34 -12.67 -18.54
C ALA A 25 18.94 -12.14 -18.24
N SER A 26 18.37 -12.53 -17.10
CA SER A 26 17.15 -11.92 -16.62
C SER A 26 17.35 -10.40 -16.62
N PRO A 27 16.39 -9.60 -17.12
CA PRO A 27 16.54 -8.15 -17.11
C PRO A 27 16.81 -7.71 -15.67
N SER A 28 17.89 -6.95 -15.47
CA SER A 28 18.15 -6.35 -14.16
C SER A 28 16.95 -5.48 -13.79
N PRO A 29 16.46 -5.55 -12.54
CA PRO A 29 15.33 -4.73 -12.11
C PRO A 29 15.64 -3.27 -12.39
N SER A 30 14.69 -2.56 -12.99
CA SER A 30 14.87 -1.12 -13.20
C SER A 30 14.74 -0.42 -11.85
N PRO A 31 15.59 0.59 -11.54
CA PRO A 31 15.47 1.36 -10.29
C PRO A 31 14.06 1.95 -10.08
N THR A 32 13.30 2.15 -11.15
CA THR A 32 11.91 2.58 -11.14
C THR A 32 10.91 1.50 -10.71
N ALA A 33 11.12 0.23 -11.09
CA ALA A 33 10.26 -0.87 -10.66
C ALA A 33 10.44 -1.14 -9.16
N ASP A 34 11.67 -1.01 -8.66
CA ASP A 34 11.99 -1.17 -7.24
C ASP A 34 11.35 -0.05 -6.40
N ALA A 35 11.47 1.21 -6.81
CA ALA A 35 10.82 2.33 -6.12
C ALA A 35 9.28 2.19 -6.06
N ALA A 36 8.64 1.76 -7.15
CA ALA A 36 7.19 1.56 -7.15
C ALA A 36 6.77 0.43 -6.19
N LYS A 37 7.55 -0.66 -6.12
CA LYS A 37 7.32 -1.76 -5.17
C LYS A 37 7.51 -1.32 -3.72
N GLU A 38 8.54 -0.53 -3.44
CA GLU A 38 8.80 0.01 -2.10
C GLU A 38 7.69 0.96 -1.64
N VAL A 39 7.20 1.84 -2.52
CA VAL A 39 6.09 2.75 -2.20
C VAL A 39 4.80 1.97 -1.90
N ARG A 40 4.50 0.89 -2.64
CA ARG A 40 3.37 0.00 -2.32
C ARG A 40 3.50 -0.60 -0.92
N ALA A 41 4.70 -1.06 -0.56
CA ALA A 41 4.97 -1.59 0.77
C ALA A 41 4.81 -0.51 1.85
N ALA A 42 5.29 0.71 1.60
CA ALA A 42 5.12 1.84 2.51
C ALA A 42 3.66 2.23 2.71
N THR A 43 2.84 2.23 1.65
CA THR A 43 1.39 2.45 1.74
C THR A 43 0.70 1.36 2.57
N ALA A 44 1.04 0.09 2.37
CA ALA A 44 0.49 -1.01 3.17
C ALA A 44 0.92 -0.92 4.65
N ALA A 45 2.17 -0.53 4.93
CA ALA A 45 2.66 -0.31 6.28
C ALA A 45 1.95 0.86 6.98
N TYR A 46 1.66 1.95 6.24
CA TYR A 46 0.86 3.06 6.74
C TYR A 46 -0.53 2.61 7.18
N GLU A 47 -1.24 1.86 6.34
CA GLU A 47 -2.58 1.34 6.64
C GLU A 47 -2.58 0.50 7.92
N GLN A 48 -1.60 -0.41 8.05
CA GLN A 48 -1.45 -1.23 9.26
C GLN A 48 -1.16 -0.40 10.51
N ALA A 49 -0.27 0.60 10.40
CA ALA A 49 0.04 1.50 11.51
C ALA A 49 -1.17 2.35 11.91
N TYR A 50 -1.94 2.83 10.93
CA TYR A 50 -3.16 3.60 11.15
C TYR A 50 -4.19 2.77 11.92
N LEU A 51 -4.54 1.59 11.40
CA LEU A 51 -5.49 0.67 12.03
C LEU A 51 -5.06 0.28 13.46
N ALA A 52 -3.77 0.03 13.68
CA ALA A 52 -3.24 -0.28 15.01
C ALA A 52 -3.38 0.91 15.97
N ALA A 53 -3.03 2.12 15.53
CA ALA A 53 -3.07 3.32 16.37
C ALA A 53 -4.50 3.71 16.74
N VAL A 54 -5.46 3.65 15.81
CA VAL A 54 -6.86 3.99 16.11
C VAL A 54 -7.56 2.93 16.95
N ALA A 55 -7.16 1.66 16.83
CA ALA A 55 -7.75 0.59 17.63
C ALA A 55 -7.40 0.66 19.13
N ASP A 56 -6.27 1.30 19.45
CA ASP A 56 -5.70 1.44 20.79
C ASP A 56 -4.95 2.77 20.94
N PRO A 57 -5.66 3.91 20.98
CA PRO A 57 -5.06 5.24 20.89
C PRO A 57 -4.28 5.65 22.14
N LYS A 58 -4.49 4.98 23.28
CA LYS A 58 -3.70 5.19 24.51
C LYS A 58 -2.31 4.57 24.44
N ASN A 59 -2.08 3.68 23.48
CA ASN A 59 -0.79 3.02 23.30
C ASN A 59 0.16 3.92 22.52
N SER A 60 1.02 4.63 23.25
CA SER A 60 1.96 5.59 22.69
C SER A 60 2.90 5.00 21.65
N VAL A 61 3.25 3.71 21.75
CA VAL A 61 4.11 3.04 20.76
C VAL A 61 3.41 2.94 19.42
N LYS A 62 2.13 2.55 19.39
CA LYS A 62 1.36 2.46 18.14
C LYS A 62 1.18 3.83 17.49
N SER A 63 0.83 4.84 18.28
CA SER A 63 0.72 6.22 17.82
C SER A 63 2.05 6.76 17.27
N GLN A 64 3.17 6.52 17.96
CA GLN A 64 4.49 6.95 17.51
C GLN A 64 4.93 6.24 16.24
N THR A 65 4.62 4.94 16.09
CA THR A 65 4.87 4.19 14.85
C THR A 65 4.13 4.81 13.66
N LEU A 66 2.85 5.16 13.81
CA LEU A 66 2.11 5.87 12.77
C LEU A 66 2.72 7.24 12.47
N LEU A 67 3.00 8.05 13.49
CA LEU A 67 3.55 9.39 13.30
C LEU A 67 4.96 9.39 12.71
N ALA A 68 5.73 8.32 12.87
CA ALA A 68 7.06 8.15 12.27
C ALA A 68 7.01 7.92 10.75
N MET A 69 5.86 7.51 10.20
CA MET A 69 5.63 7.36 8.76
C MET A 69 5.61 8.70 8.02
N TYR A 70 5.48 9.81 8.73
CA TYR A 70 5.50 11.14 8.14
C TYR A 70 6.91 11.75 8.19
N THR A 71 7.14 12.71 7.30
CA THR A 71 8.25 13.66 7.44
C THR A 71 8.01 14.57 8.64
N ASP A 72 9.08 15.10 9.24
CA ASP A 72 8.96 15.84 10.49
C ASP A 72 8.20 17.16 10.32
N ASP A 73 8.29 17.75 9.14
CA ASP A 73 7.69 19.02 8.71
C ASP A 73 6.32 18.87 8.03
N SER A 74 5.80 17.65 7.87
CA SER A 74 4.50 17.43 7.23
C SER A 74 3.35 17.99 8.08
N PRO A 75 2.46 18.84 7.52
CA PRO A 75 1.25 19.27 8.22
C PRO A 75 0.32 18.09 8.55
N GLU A 76 0.31 17.05 7.71
CA GLU A 76 -0.47 15.83 7.92
C GLU A 76 -0.04 15.08 9.19
N ARG A 77 1.25 15.15 9.54
CA ARG A 77 1.75 14.59 10.80
C ARG A 77 1.10 15.27 12.01
N ALA A 78 1.03 16.59 12.00
CA ALA A 78 0.42 17.37 13.07
C ALA A 78 -1.09 17.10 13.13
N GLY A 79 -1.77 17.05 11.99
CA GLY A 79 -3.18 16.68 11.89
C GLY A 79 -3.46 15.29 12.47
N MET A 80 -2.66 14.29 12.11
CA MET A 80 -2.78 12.93 12.62
C MET A 80 -2.50 12.85 14.14
N ALA A 81 -1.54 13.62 14.65
CA ALA A 81 -1.28 13.69 16.08
C ALA A 81 -2.47 14.28 16.85
N HIS A 82 -3.07 15.36 16.34
CA HIS A 82 -4.28 15.94 16.93
C HIS A 82 -5.48 15.00 16.87
N PHE A 83 -5.65 14.27 15.76
CA PHE A 83 -6.68 13.26 15.60
C PHE A 83 -6.55 12.14 16.65
N LEU A 84 -5.35 11.57 16.82
CA LEU A 84 -5.09 10.54 17.84
C LEU A 84 -5.25 11.06 19.28
N GLN A 85 -4.89 12.33 19.51
CA GLN A 85 -5.12 12.99 20.79
C GLN A 85 -6.61 13.11 21.11
N ALA A 86 -7.44 13.44 20.11
CA ALA A 86 -8.89 13.50 20.29
C ALA A 86 -9.47 12.12 20.62
N PHE A 87 -9.02 11.05 19.96
CA PHE A 87 -9.42 9.68 20.30
C PHE A 87 -9.06 9.33 21.75
N THR A 88 -7.84 9.68 22.17
CA THR A 88 -7.38 9.44 23.55
C THR A 88 -8.20 10.23 24.58
N ALA A 89 -8.42 11.52 24.33
CA ALA A 89 -9.11 12.42 25.24
C ALA A 89 -10.58 12.03 25.44
N ASN A 90 -11.24 11.56 24.37
CA ASN A 90 -12.64 11.13 24.43
C ASN A 90 -12.80 9.65 24.81
N GLY A 91 -11.71 8.90 25.00
CA GLY A 91 -11.78 7.47 25.31
C GLY A 91 -12.34 6.63 24.17
N TRP A 92 -12.16 7.07 22.92
CA TRP A 92 -12.65 6.39 21.73
C TRP A 92 -11.67 5.33 21.22
N ALA A 93 -12.17 4.40 20.41
CA ALA A 93 -11.34 3.50 19.62
C ALA A 93 -12.01 3.20 18.27
N GLY A 94 -11.21 3.06 17.22
CA GLY A 94 -11.65 2.63 15.90
C GLY A 94 -11.73 1.11 15.80
N ARG A 95 -12.69 0.61 15.02
CA ARG A 95 -12.84 -0.80 14.65
C ARG A 95 -13.05 -0.87 13.14
N PRO A 96 -12.16 -1.53 12.38
CA PRO A 96 -12.36 -1.67 10.95
C PRO A 96 -13.64 -2.46 10.68
N GLY A 97 -14.38 -2.06 9.67
CA GLY A 97 -15.56 -2.78 9.21
C GLY A 97 -15.17 -3.95 8.31
N PRO A 98 -16.10 -4.86 8.04
CA PRO A 98 -15.83 -6.08 7.30
C PRO A 98 -15.49 -5.85 5.82
N ARG A 99 -15.82 -4.68 5.26
CA ARG A 99 -15.51 -4.33 3.87
C ARG A 99 -14.50 -3.20 3.76
N SER A 100 -13.99 -2.69 4.88
CA SER A 100 -13.02 -1.61 4.90
C SER A 100 -11.76 -2.02 4.15
N HIS A 101 -11.31 -1.17 3.24
CA HIS A 101 -10.15 -1.46 2.41
C HIS A 101 -9.51 -0.20 1.82
N GLN A 102 -8.24 -0.32 1.44
CA GLN A 102 -7.52 0.70 0.69
C GLN A 102 -6.84 0.08 -0.53
N ASP A 103 -7.09 0.67 -1.70
CA ASP A 103 -6.51 0.25 -2.97
C ASP A 103 -5.67 1.38 -3.58
N ILE A 104 -4.52 1.02 -4.15
CA ILE A 104 -3.66 1.96 -4.88
C ILE A 104 -4.09 1.96 -6.35
N GLU A 105 -4.75 3.03 -6.77
CA GLU A 105 -5.23 3.22 -8.15
C GLU A 105 -4.11 3.66 -9.09
N GLN A 106 -3.14 4.44 -8.59
CA GLN A 106 -2.04 4.96 -9.40
C GLN A 106 -0.77 5.16 -8.56
N ILE A 107 0.38 4.91 -9.18
CA ILE A 107 1.69 5.31 -8.67
C ILE A 107 2.42 6.10 -9.75
N ARG A 108 2.94 7.26 -9.39
CA ARG A 108 3.76 8.11 -10.25
C ARG A 108 5.07 8.41 -9.56
N LEU A 109 6.18 8.01 -10.17
CA LEU A 109 7.51 8.41 -9.71
C LEU A 109 7.84 9.79 -10.26
N VAL A 110 8.25 10.71 -9.39
CA VAL A 110 8.51 12.11 -9.78
C VAL A 110 9.99 12.25 -10.13
N ALA A 111 10.27 12.68 -11.36
CA ALA A 111 11.63 12.93 -11.85
C ALA A 111 12.13 14.35 -11.50
N PRO A 112 13.46 14.57 -11.37
CA PRO A 112 14.53 13.58 -11.46
C PRO A 112 14.59 12.70 -10.20
N ALA A 113 14.83 11.40 -10.41
CA ALA A 113 14.88 10.37 -9.36
C ALA A 113 15.92 10.61 -8.24
N ALA A 114 16.71 11.68 -8.33
CA ALA A 114 17.73 12.07 -7.36
C ALA A 114 17.18 12.30 -5.93
N HIS A 115 15.86 12.39 -5.77
CA HIS A 115 15.23 12.65 -4.47
C HIS A 115 14.24 11.59 -4.00
N GLY A 116 14.12 10.44 -4.69
CA GLY A 116 13.25 9.35 -4.23
C GLY A 116 11.85 9.85 -3.86
N LYS A 117 11.18 10.55 -4.78
CA LYS A 117 9.83 11.10 -4.56
C LYS A 117 8.81 10.34 -5.40
N ALA A 118 7.66 10.03 -4.82
CA ALA A 118 6.56 9.36 -5.48
C ALA A 118 5.22 9.97 -5.09
N GLU A 119 4.25 9.89 -6.00
CA GLU A 119 2.86 10.21 -5.74
C GLU A 119 2.05 8.91 -5.86
N THR A 120 1.18 8.65 -4.90
CA THR A 120 0.17 7.58 -5.02
C THR A 120 -1.22 8.17 -4.98
N THR A 121 -2.11 7.69 -5.84
CA THR A 121 -3.54 7.91 -5.68
C THR A 121 -4.13 6.64 -5.08
N THR A 122 -4.76 6.76 -3.92
CA THR A 122 -5.45 5.66 -3.25
C THR A 122 -6.95 5.93 -3.24
N CYS A 123 -7.74 4.86 -3.30
CA CYS A 123 -9.13 4.89 -2.86
C CYS A 123 -9.26 4.07 -1.59
N THR A 124 -9.79 4.66 -0.54
CA THR A 124 -10.06 4.00 0.73
C THR A 124 -11.56 3.96 0.93
N TYR A 125 -12.14 2.78 1.12
CA TYR A 125 -13.50 2.60 1.62
C TYR A 125 -13.43 2.27 3.11
N ASP A 126 -14.07 3.09 3.92
CA ASP A 126 -14.22 2.91 5.36
C ASP A 126 -15.69 2.59 5.65
N ASP A 127 -15.91 1.42 6.26
CA ASP A 127 -17.18 1.03 6.85
C ASP A 127 -17.02 0.61 8.32
N GLY A 128 -15.92 1.05 8.93
CA GLY A 128 -15.62 0.86 10.34
C GLY A 128 -16.47 1.71 11.26
N THR A 129 -16.27 1.50 12.55
CA THR A 129 -16.96 2.22 13.61
C THR A 129 -15.98 2.81 14.60
N VAL A 130 -16.34 3.96 15.15
CA VAL A 130 -15.73 4.54 16.34
C VAL A 130 -16.62 4.24 17.53
N VAL A 131 -16.03 3.72 18.59
CA VAL A 131 -16.77 3.25 19.77
C VAL A 131 -16.27 3.94 21.02
N ASP A 132 -17.15 4.11 22.01
CA ASP A 132 -16.71 4.47 23.37
C ASP A 132 -16.04 3.23 23.99
N ALA A 133 -14.73 3.34 24.20
CA ALA A 133 -13.93 2.27 24.76
C ALA A 133 -13.89 2.29 26.31
N VAL A 134 -14.42 3.35 26.93
CA VAL A 134 -14.44 3.54 28.39
C VAL A 134 -15.82 3.22 28.96
N ASN A 135 -16.87 3.67 28.30
CA ASN A 135 -18.24 3.54 28.77
C ASN A 135 -19.01 2.44 28.02
N ARG A 136 -20.12 2.03 28.62
CA ARG A 136 -21.11 1.11 28.04
C ARG A 136 -22.49 1.75 28.16
N ALA A 137 -23.39 1.36 27.25
CA ALA A 137 -24.78 1.76 27.34
C ALA A 137 -25.42 1.11 28.60
N PRO A 138 -26.57 1.62 29.09
CA PRO A 138 -27.23 1.08 30.28
C PRO A 138 -27.58 -0.42 30.20
N ASP A 139 -27.76 -0.95 29.00
CA ASP A 139 -28.02 -2.36 28.72
C ASP A 139 -26.73 -3.21 28.61
N GLY A 140 -25.56 -2.60 28.82
CA GLY A 140 -24.25 -3.23 28.72
C GLY A 140 -23.68 -3.31 27.30
N SER A 141 -24.42 -2.85 26.28
CA SER A 141 -23.93 -2.84 24.89
C SER A 141 -22.85 -1.79 24.67
N GLN A 142 -22.11 -1.95 23.57
CA GLN A 142 -21.11 -0.98 23.14
C GLN A 142 -21.80 0.29 22.60
N ILE A 143 -21.30 1.45 23.02
CA ILE A 143 -21.75 2.73 22.47
C ILE A 143 -20.99 3.00 21.17
N ILE A 144 -21.74 3.15 20.08
CA ILE A 144 -21.22 3.59 18.79
C ILE A 144 -21.25 5.12 18.77
N VAL A 145 -20.10 5.73 18.51
CA VAL A 145 -19.91 7.18 18.41
C VAL A 145 -20.03 7.64 16.96
N ASN A 146 -19.52 6.84 16.03
CA ASN A 146 -19.61 7.08 14.60
C ASN A 146 -19.61 5.73 13.86
N ASP A 147 -20.49 5.57 12.89
CA ASP A 147 -20.56 4.45 11.95
C ASP A 147 -20.79 4.92 10.50
N ASP A 148 -20.38 6.16 10.22
CA ASP A 148 -20.48 6.77 8.90
C ASP A 148 -19.61 6.01 7.92
N LYS A 149 -20.23 5.56 6.84
CA LYS A 149 -19.54 4.87 5.75
C LYS A 149 -19.13 5.90 4.72
N GLN A 150 -17.91 5.78 4.19
CA GLN A 150 -17.48 6.64 3.10
C GLN A 150 -16.35 5.99 2.30
N SER A 151 -16.26 6.37 1.03
CA SER A 151 -15.02 6.21 0.28
C SER A 151 -14.37 7.56 0.05
N ALA A 152 -13.03 7.59 0.06
CA ALA A 152 -12.24 8.77 -0.21
C ALA A 152 -11.12 8.45 -1.19
N ARG A 153 -10.93 9.32 -2.17
CA ARG A 153 -9.78 9.26 -3.08
C ARG A 153 -8.74 10.27 -2.62
N THR A 154 -7.55 9.80 -2.27
CA THR A 154 -6.50 10.64 -1.70
C THR A 154 -5.24 10.53 -2.55
N ARG A 155 -4.65 11.68 -2.88
CA ARG A 155 -3.29 11.76 -3.41
C ARG A 155 -2.32 11.89 -2.25
N TRP A 156 -1.35 11.02 -2.19
CA TRP A 156 -0.27 11.05 -1.21
C TRP A 156 1.04 11.36 -1.89
N THR A 157 1.82 12.22 -1.26
CA THR A 157 3.20 12.50 -1.67
C THR A 157 4.15 11.81 -0.72
N TRP A 158 4.99 10.94 -1.26
CA TRP A 158 6.02 10.19 -0.54
C TRP A 158 7.40 10.69 -0.91
N VAL A 159 8.29 10.75 0.07
CA VAL A 159 9.72 11.06 -0.11
C VAL A 159 10.58 10.02 0.61
N SER A 160 11.67 9.62 -0.02
CA SER A 160 12.64 8.67 0.54
C SER A 160 13.71 9.46 1.30
N ILE A 161 13.74 9.26 2.62
CA ILE A 161 14.72 9.87 3.52
C ILE A 161 15.56 8.75 4.12
N SER A 162 16.85 8.74 3.81
CA SER A 162 17.79 7.70 4.26
C SER A 162 17.29 6.26 3.97
N GLY A 163 16.69 6.06 2.79
CA GLY A 163 16.18 4.76 2.35
C GLY A 163 14.81 4.37 2.93
N THR A 164 14.14 5.26 3.66
CA THR A 164 12.78 5.03 4.18
C THR A 164 11.79 5.98 3.51
N TRP A 165 10.70 5.42 2.98
CA TRP A 165 9.60 6.20 2.40
C TRP A 165 8.73 6.82 3.49
N LYS A 166 8.56 8.14 3.42
CA LYS A 166 7.77 8.92 4.36
C LYS A 166 6.75 9.80 3.65
N ILE A 167 5.62 10.02 4.31
CA ILE A 167 4.55 10.89 3.84
C ILE A 167 4.99 12.35 4.05
N GLN A 168 5.09 13.09 2.95
CA GLN A 168 5.31 14.54 2.95
C GLN A 168 3.99 15.29 3.00
N ASP A 169 3.02 14.84 2.21
CA ASP A 169 1.75 15.55 2.00
C ASP A 169 0.64 14.56 1.62
N ALA A 170 -0.60 14.95 1.89
CA ALA A 170 -1.80 14.21 1.50
C ALA A 170 -2.90 15.20 1.09
N THR A 171 -3.63 14.87 0.02
CA THR A 171 -4.75 15.69 -0.43
C THR A 171 -5.90 14.79 -0.82
N THR A 172 -7.01 14.89 -0.10
CA THR A 172 -8.27 14.26 -0.51
C THR A 172 -8.79 14.97 -1.75
N ILE A 173 -8.90 14.22 -2.85
CA ILE A 173 -9.42 14.71 -4.13
C ILE A 173 -10.94 14.77 -4.08
N THR A 174 -11.56 13.74 -3.49
CA THR A 174 -13.02 13.61 -3.41
C THR A 174 -13.40 12.59 -2.34
N THR A 175 -14.59 12.76 -1.79
CA THR A 175 -15.22 11.86 -0.83
C THR A 175 -16.63 11.53 -1.30
N TRP A 176 -17.04 10.27 -1.12
CA TRP A 176 -18.40 9.80 -1.38
C TRP A 176 -18.96 9.19 -0.10
N HIS A 177 -19.99 9.83 0.46
CA HIS A 177 -20.64 9.36 1.67
C HIS A 177 -21.61 8.20 1.36
N GLY A 178 -21.62 7.19 2.23
CA GLY A 178 -22.49 6.02 2.16
C GLY A 178 -22.15 5.00 1.06
N GLU A 179 -21.22 5.32 0.15
CA GLU A 179 -20.96 4.54 -1.05
C GLU A 179 -19.51 4.05 -1.11
N ASP A 180 -19.34 2.82 -1.56
CA ASP A 180 -18.05 2.27 -1.97
C ASP A 180 -17.83 2.60 -3.45
N ARG A 181 -16.98 3.60 -3.72
CA ARG A 181 -16.59 4.03 -5.07
C ARG A 181 -15.17 3.60 -5.43
N CYS A 182 -14.55 2.77 -4.61
CA CYS A 182 -13.28 2.14 -4.95
C CYS A 182 -13.50 1.09 -6.03
N ALA A 183 -12.44 0.77 -6.78
CA ALA A 183 -12.55 -0.20 -7.87
C ALA A 183 -12.97 -1.57 -7.30
N PRO A 184 -13.90 -2.30 -7.93
CA PRO A 184 -14.27 -3.63 -7.48
C PRO A 184 -13.04 -4.55 -7.50
N ARG A 185 -12.90 -5.37 -6.45
CA ARG A 185 -11.84 -6.37 -6.30
C ARG A 185 -12.13 -7.65 -7.06
#